data_AF-A0A6L4A8C7-F1
#
_entry.id   AF-A0A6L4A8C7-F1
#
_cell.length_a   1.000
_cell.length_b   1.000
_cell.length_c   1.000
_cell.angle_alpha   90.00
_cell.angle_beta   90.00
_cell.angle_gamma   90.00
#
_symmetry.space_group_name_H-M   'P 1'
#
loop_
_entity.id
_entity.type
_entity.pdbx_description
1 polymer ?
#
loop_
_entity_poly.entity_id
_entity_poly.type
_entity_poly.pdbx_seq_one_letter_code
_entity_poly.pdbx_strand_id
1 'polypeptide(L)'
;MQKWQYRVQIIHADAEKEEEYLKQTYNWDNPPEYAPQAMEHTLNTWGDQGWELIHMEPIARVGKKQDIGFVTGGRFEATQWSNAYFCVFKRARE
;
A
#
# COMPACT_ATOMS: atom_id res chain seq x y z
N MET A 1 31.42 -1.11 2.67
CA MET A 1 30.14 -0.37 2.48
C MET A 1 28.99 -1.32 2.74
N GLN A 2 27.97 -0.86 3.46
CA GLN A 2 26.74 -1.61 3.69
C GLN A 2 26.00 -1.84 2.35
N LYS A 3 25.50 -3.06 2.14
CA LYS A 3 24.66 -3.40 0.99
C LYS A 3 23.21 -3.47 1.43
N TRP A 4 22.29 -3.13 0.52
CA TRP A 4 20.85 -3.14 0.77
C TRP A 4 20.16 -4.16 -0.12
N GLN A 5 19.14 -4.82 0.43
CA GLN A 5 18.13 -5.55 -0.31
C GLN A 5 16.88 -4.67 -0.39
N TYR A 6 16.26 -4.60 -1.56
CA TYR A 6 15.03 -3.83 -1.78
C TYR A 6 13.86 -4.75 -2.09
N ARG A 7 12.67 -4.34 -1.66
CA ARG A 7 11.39 -4.98 -1.99
C ARG A 7 10.44 -3.93 -2.50
N VAL A 8 9.67 -4.29 -3.53
CA VAL A 8 8.66 -3.44 -4.15
C VAL A 8 7.33 -4.18 -4.12
N GLN A 9 6.27 -3.52 -3.70
CA GLN A 9 4.95 -4.12 -3.61
C GLN A 9 3.84 -3.10 -3.85
N ILE A 10 2.80 -3.50 -4.57
CA ILE A 10 1.54 -2.76 -4.60
C ILE A 10 0.65 -3.32 -3.50
N ILE A 11 0.25 -2.46 -2.57
CA ILE A 11 -0.62 -2.80 -1.44
C ILE A 11 -1.95 -2.09 -1.65
N HIS A 12 -3.06 -2.80 -1.43
CA HIS A 12 -4.40 -2.22 -1.53
C HIS A 12 -5.00 -2.04 -0.13
N ALA A 13 -5.59 -0.88 0.12
CA ALA A 13 -6.46 -0.66 1.26
C ALA A 13 -7.80 -1.34 0.96
N ASP A 14 -7.93 -2.57 1.45
CA ASP A 14 -9.06 -3.46 1.22
C ASP A 14 -9.58 -3.94 2.59
N ALA A 15 -10.55 -3.20 3.13
CA ALA A 15 -11.07 -3.45 4.47
C ALA A 15 -11.92 -4.72 4.55
N GLU A 16 -12.43 -5.25 3.43
CA GLU A 16 -13.15 -6.52 3.41
C GLU A 16 -12.19 -7.67 3.74
N LYS A 17 -10.98 -7.65 3.17
CA LYS A 17 -9.96 -8.67 3.46
C LYS A 17 -9.41 -8.59 4.88
N GLU A 18 -9.40 -7.39 5.45
CA GLU A 18 -8.78 -7.10 6.75
C GLU A 18 -9.82 -6.78 7.83
N GLU A 19 -11.07 -7.19 7.62
CA GLU A 19 -12.20 -6.80 8.46
C GLU A 19 -11.94 -7.17 9.93
N GLU A 20 -11.56 -8.41 10.20
CA GLU A 20 -11.29 -8.89 11.56
C GLU A 20 -10.19 -8.07 12.26
N TYR A 21 -9.08 -7.82 11.56
CA TYR A 21 -7.98 -7.00 12.07
C TYR A 21 -8.46 -5.59 12.42
N LEU A 22 -9.25 -4.97 11.53
CA LEU A 22 -9.76 -3.63 11.71
C LEU A 22 -10.75 -3.54 12.88
N LYS A 23 -11.67 -4.51 13.02
CA LYS A 23 -12.61 -4.53 14.15
C LYS A 23 -11.88 -4.70 15.48
N GLN A 24 -10.90 -5.60 15.55
CA GLN A 24 -10.16 -5.86 16.78
C GLN A 24 -9.23 -4.70 17.17
N THR A 25 -8.55 -4.09 16.18
CA THR A 25 -7.55 -3.05 16.43
C THR A 25 -8.18 -1.67 16.64
N TYR A 26 -9.21 -1.34 15.85
CA TYR A 26 -9.81 0.00 15.81
C TYR A 26 -11.22 0.06 16.43
N ASN A 27 -11.76 -1.07 16.90
CA ASN A 27 -13.11 -1.17 17.48
C ASN A 27 -14.19 -0.62 16.54
N TRP A 28 -14.08 -0.94 15.25
CA TRP A 28 -15.07 -0.56 14.24
C TRP A 28 -16.14 -1.63 14.09
N ASP A 29 -17.41 -1.23 14.06
CA ASP A 29 -18.51 -2.15 13.76
C ASP A 29 -18.61 -2.45 12.26
N ASN A 30 -18.40 -1.42 11.43
CA ASN A 30 -18.43 -1.48 9.98
C ASN A 30 -17.30 -0.60 9.39
N PRO A 31 -16.12 -1.18 9.09
CA PRO A 31 -14.98 -0.41 8.58
C PRO A 31 -15.28 0.18 7.18
N PRO A 32 -14.75 1.37 6.84
CA PRO A 32 -14.82 1.89 5.47
C PRO A 32 -14.12 0.95 4.49
N GLU A 33 -14.75 0.65 3.35
CA GLU A 33 -14.26 -0.33 2.34
C GLU A 33 -12.78 -0.12 1.95
N TYR A 34 -12.36 1.14 1.83
CA TYR A 34 -10.99 1.52 1.44
C TYR A 34 -10.20 2.18 2.57
N ALA A 35 -10.47 1.81 3.83
CA ALA A 35 -9.75 2.31 4.98
C ALA A 35 -8.24 2.02 4.86
N PRO A 36 -7.35 3.05 4.83
CA PRO A 36 -5.90 2.84 4.69
C PRO A 36 -5.30 1.96 5.79
N GLN A 37 -5.91 1.93 6.97
CA GLN A 37 -5.53 1.08 8.11
C GLN A 37 -5.53 -0.41 7.76
N ALA A 38 -6.30 -0.84 6.75
CA ALA A 38 -6.27 -2.22 6.26
C ALA A 38 -4.85 -2.64 5.82
N MET A 39 -4.01 -1.69 5.38
CA MET A 39 -2.65 -2.00 4.96
C MET A 39 -1.71 -2.32 6.13
N GLU A 40 -2.05 -1.94 7.36
CA GLU A 40 -1.15 -2.04 8.50
C GLU A 40 -0.75 -3.47 8.83
N HIS A 41 -1.66 -4.44 8.67
CA HIS A 41 -1.33 -5.85 8.85
C HIS A 41 -0.17 -6.29 7.92
N THR A 42 -0.22 -5.92 6.64
CA THR A 42 0.86 -6.19 5.68
C THR A 42 2.13 -5.41 6.03
N LEU A 43 2.01 -4.12 6.38
CA LEU A 43 3.16 -3.27 6.70
C LEU A 43 3.89 -3.76 7.96
N ASN A 44 3.16 -4.12 9.01
CA ASN A 44 3.70 -4.67 10.25
C ASN A 44 4.38 -6.01 10.00
N THR A 45 3.77 -6.89 9.19
CA THR A 45 4.38 -8.17 8.78
C THR A 45 5.74 -7.98 8.12
N TRP A 46 5.91 -6.92 7.31
CA TRP A 46 7.21 -6.58 6.73
C TRP A 46 8.18 -5.98 7.74
N GLY A 47 7.69 -5.12 8.63
CA GLY A 47 8.45 -4.56 9.75
C GLY A 47 9.07 -5.66 10.63
N ASP A 48 8.28 -6.68 10.99
CA ASP A 48 8.72 -7.82 11.80
C ASP A 48 9.81 -8.67 11.11
N GLN A 49 9.86 -8.63 9.78
CA GLN A 49 10.89 -9.30 8.97
C GLN A 49 12.13 -8.41 8.73
N GLY A 50 12.21 -7.26 9.41
CA GLY A 50 13.31 -6.31 9.31
C GLY A 50 13.28 -5.42 8.07
N TRP A 51 12.15 -5.34 7.36
CA TRP A 51 11.99 -4.40 6.26
C TRP A 51 11.57 -3.02 6.77
N GLU A 52 12.24 -1.99 6.27
CA GLU A 52 11.92 -0.59 6.54
C GLU A 52 11.22 0.00 5.30
N LEU A 53 10.02 0.56 5.48
CA LEU A 53 9.31 1.30 4.43
C LEU A 53 10.04 2.62 4.15
N ILE A 54 10.36 2.89 2.88
CA ILE A 54 11.11 4.09 2.47
C ILE A 54 10.38 4.96 1.45
N HIS A 55 9.35 4.42 0.79
CA HIS A 55 8.53 5.16 -0.15
C HIS A 55 7.13 4.55 -0.22
N MET A 56 6.13 5.41 -0.35
CA MET A 56 4.73 5.06 -0.54
C MET A 56 4.05 6.15 -1.38
N GLU A 57 3.39 5.76 -2.46
CA GLU A 57 2.60 6.67 -3.30
C GLU A 57 1.25 6.03 -3.69
N PRO A 58 0.13 6.77 -3.65
CA PRO A 58 -1.12 6.29 -4.23
C PRO A 58 -1.00 6.25 -5.75
N ILE A 59 -1.47 5.17 -6.39
CA ILE A 59 -1.39 4.99 -7.84
C ILE A 59 -2.79 4.89 -8.44
N ALA A 60 -3.04 5.56 -9.57
CA ALA A 60 -4.37 5.57 -10.18
C ALA A 60 -4.76 4.21 -10.77
N ARG A 61 -3.81 3.49 -11.35
CA ARG A 61 -4.05 2.18 -11.96
C ARG A 61 -2.79 1.34 -12.06
N VAL A 62 -2.98 0.03 -11.96
CA VAL A 62 -1.99 -0.98 -12.34
C VAL A 62 -2.44 -1.62 -13.66
N GLY A 63 -1.62 -1.51 -14.69
CA GLY A 63 -1.88 -2.12 -15.98
C GLY A 63 -1.69 -3.64 -15.95
N LYS A 64 -2.22 -4.35 -16.95
CA LYS A 64 -2.10 -5.81 -17.05
C LYS A 64 -0.64 -6.29 -17.13
N LYS A 65 0.30 -5.41 -17.49
CA LYS A 65 1.73 -5.69 -17.55
C LYS A 65 2.49 -5.20 -16.31
N GLN A 66 1.79 -4.87 -15.22
CA GLN A 66 2.34 -4.27 -14.00
C GLN A 66 2.92 -2.86 -14.21
N ASP A 67 2.60 -2.23 -15.33
CA ASP A 67 2.89 -0.82 -15.57
C ASP A 67 2.04 0.07 -14.65
N ILE A 68 2.68 1.07 -14.04
CA ILE A 68 2.02 2.00 -13.13
C ILE A 68 1.50 3.17 -13.97
N GLY A 69 0.17 3.31 -14.00
CA GLY A 69 -0.50 4.39 -14.71
C GLY A 69 -0.58 5.63 -13.85
N PHE A 70 -0.01 6.74 -14.33
CA PHE A 70 -0.23 8.07 -13.80
C PHE A 70 -1.30 8.78 -14.64
N VAL A 71 -2.14 9.58 -14.00
CA VAL A 71 -3.09 10.44 -14.73
C VAL A 71 -2.37 11.72 -15.07
N THR A 72 -1.88 11.84 -16.31
CA THR A 72 -1.49 13.13 -16.88
C THR A 72 -2.73 13.80 -17.46
N GLY A 73 -3.20 14.87 -16.81
CA GLY A 73 -4.41 15.58 -17.18
C GLY A 73 -4.30 16.28 -18.53
N GLY A 74 -5.22 15.95 -19.45
CA GLY A 74 -5.72 16.89 -20.45
C GLY A 74 -6.81 17.80 -19.86
N ARG A 75 -7.49 18.60 -20.69
CA ARG A 75 -8.42 19.73 -20.38
C ARG A 75 -9.52 19.53 -19.31
N PHE A 76 -9.70 18.35 -18.72
CA PHE A 76 -10.65 18.09 -17.64
C PHE A 76 -9.93 17.37 -16.50
N GLU A 77 -9.72 18.06 -15.39
CA GLU A 77 -9.25 17.47 -14.14
C GLU A 77 -10.40 16.66 -13.53
N ALA A 78 -10.35 15.34 -13.68
CA ALA A 78 -11.22 14.44 -12.94
C ALA A 78 -10.50 14.02 -11.66
N THR A 79 -11.07 14.35 -10.50
CA THR A 79 -10.64 13.78 -9.22
C THR A 79 -10.71 12.26 -9.31
N GLN A 80 -9.56 11.59 -9.19
CA GLN A 80 -9.49 10.14 -9.13
C GLN A 80 -9.19 9.70 -7.71
N TRP A 81 -10.00 8.76 -7.23
CA TRP A 81 -9.78 8.08 -5.95
C TRP A 81 -9.05 6.77 -6.22
N SER A 82 -8.10 6.44 -5.36
CA SER A 82 -7.40 5.15 -5.41
C SER A 82 -7.25 4.60 -4.00
N ASN A 83 -7.40 3.28 -3.88
CA ASN A 83 -7.06 2.51 -2.69
C ASN A 83 -5.77 1.69 -2.90
N ALA A 84 -5.06 1.86 -4.01
CA ALA A 84 -3.83 1.14 -4.35
C ALA A 84 -2.60 2.01 -4.12
N TYR A 85 -1.57 1.43 -3.50
CA TYR A 85 -0.34 2.13 -3.11
C TYR A 85 0.90 1.38 -3.57
N PHE A 86 1.78 2.06 -4.28
CA PHE A 86 3.10 1.57 -4.61
C PHE A 86 4.05 1.81 -3.44
N CYS A 87 4.57 0.74 -2.86
CA CYS A 87 5.42 0.78 -1.67
C CYS A 87 6.81 0.19 -1.98
N VAL A 88 7.85 0.86 -1.47
CA VAL A 88 9.24 0.39 -1.54
C VAL A 88 9.80 0.24 -0.14
N PHE A 89 10.42 -0.90 0.10
CA PHE A 89 11.07 -1.25 1.36
C PHE A 89 12.56 -1.54 1.14
N LYS A 90 13.36 -1.34 2.19
CA LYS A 90 14.76 -1.76 2.23
C LYS A 90 15.05 -2.56 3.49
N ARG A 91 16.08 -3.39 3.45
CA ARG A 91 16.73 -3.97 4.63
C ARG A 91 18.21 -4.23 4.36
N ALA A 92 19.00 -4.36 5.43
CA ALA A 92 20.42 -4.71 5.27
C ALA A 92 20.54 -6.06 4.54
N ARG A 93 21.45 -6.12 3.57
CA ARG A 93 21.76 -7.36 2.86
C ARG A 93 22.88 -8.07 3.63
N GLU A 94 22.60 -9.29 4.06
CA GLU A 94 23.60 -10.23 4.59
C GLU A 94 24.74 -10.46 3.58
#